data_AF-A0A0W0W013-F1
#
_entry.id   AF-A0A0W0W013-F1
#
_cell.length_a   1.000
_cell.length_b   1.000
_cell.length_c   1.000
_cell.angle_alpha   90.00
_cell.angle_beta   90.00
_cell.angle_gamma   90.00
#
_symmetry.space_group_name_H-M   'P 1'
#
loop_
_entity.id
_entity.type
_entity.pdbx_description
1 polymer ?
#
loop_
_entity_poly.entity_id
_entity_poly.type
_entity_poly.pdbx_seq_one_letter_code
_entity_poly.pdbx_strand_id
1 'polypeptide(L)'
;MRQKSDYTSESLNWTPSMFQPLGNSKSQMTELSAVSLTPMELLLRSYKKYPLLEGYKDLRTIRSENRDYEGVELLNNPTDLISGRDYLYVITESGQIWFAPQYVKGNKLTHGGLLRKALKIPEGEPTPPVLSAGLIGRDENRFFLNLASGHFIPGFNAYFPTLETLSSIIPEKEVYIQFVGHYKSLDARSCDRINFQGVQENQSFRLSLLSYIQENSHKVALCDSVRKIFSAINVSGEDFSDEKTFTFSQEEVNELFKDEKLAELLKKHASLCPEEMQSLMSNLGGDFGMKT
;
A
#
# COMPACT_ATOMS: atom_id res chain seq x y z
N MET A 1 -3.89 -30.47 35.86
CA MET A 1 -5.19 -29.90 35.46
C MET A 1 -5.01 -28.41 35.16
N ARG A 2 -4.72 -28.06 33.90
CA ARG A 2 -4.91 -26.72 33.34
C ARG A 2 -5.32 -26.90 31.88
N GLN A 3 -6.37 -26.17 31.52
CA GLN A 3 -7.22 -26.38 30.36
C GLN A 3 -6.46 -26.24 29.03
N LYS A 4 -6.76 -27.16 28.11
CA LYS A 4 -6.58 -26.97 26.67
C LYS A 4 -7.58 -25.90 26.22
N SER A 5 -7.14 -24.87 25.51
CA SER A 5 -8.02 -24.07 24.66
C SER A 5 -7.65 -24.34 23.22
N ASP A 6 -8.56 -25.03 22.54
CA ASP A 6 -8.54 -25.26 21.11
C ASP A 6 -8.64 -23.90 20.39
N TYR A 7 -7.66 -23.59 19.53
CA TYR A 7 -7.81 -22.57 18.50
C TYR A 7 -7.92 -23.30 17.17
N THR A 8 -9.16 -23.44 16.74
CA THR A 8 -9.56 -23.93 15.43
C THR A 8 -9.11 -22.96 14.35
N SER A 9 -8.55 -23.52 13.27
CA SER A 9 -8.26 -22.83 12.02
C SER A 9 -9.56 -22.38 11.37
N GLU A 10 -9.87 -21.09 11.47
CA GLU A 10 -10.91 -20.46 10.66
C GLU A 10 -10.24 -19.67 9.53
N SER A 11 -10.58 -20.08 8.31
CA SER A 11 -10.32 -19.40 7.06
C SER A 11 -10.71 -17.93 7.13
N LEU A 12 -9.75 -17.04 6.85
CA LEU A 12 -9.95 -15.60 6.70
C LEU A 12 -10.82 -15.30 5.47
N ASN A 13 -12.13 -15.38 5.64
CA ASN A 13 -13.13 -14.84 4.73
C ASN A 13 -13.47 -13.41 5.18
N TRP A 14 -13.35 -12.46 4.26
CA TRP A 14 -13.65 -11.04 4.47
C TRP A 14 -15.13 -10.79 4.14
N THR A 15 -15.93 -10.25 5.07
CA THR A 15 -17.28 -9.71 4.74
C THR A 15 -17.61 -8.48 5.61
N PRO A 16 -18.14 -7.37 5.05
CA PRO A 16 -18.42 -6.14 5.80
C PRO A 16 -19.94 -5.86 5.99
N SER A 17 -20.34 -5.41 7.18
CA SER A 17 -21.63 -4.73 7.39
C SER A 17 -21.54 -3.81 8.61
N MET A 18 -21.89 -2.52 8.46
CA MET A 18 -22.89 -1.78 9.26
C MET A 18 -22.82 -0.23 9.09
N PHE A 19 -23.88 0.37 8.51
CA PHE A 19 -24.61 1.63 8.85
C PHE A 19 -23.84 2.93 9.29
N GLN A 20 -23.82 4.05 8.53
CA GLN A 20 -24.73 5.25 8.47
C GLN A 20 -24.28 6.56 9.22
N PRO A 21 -24.63 7.78 8.73
CA PRO A 21 -23.66 8.88 8.48
C PRO A 21 -23.98 10.27 9.08
N LEU A 22 -23.06 11.26 8.94
CA LEU A 22 -23.24 12.75 8.89
C LEU A 22 -21.88 13.39 8.48
N GLY A 23 -21.68 14.15 7.39
CA GLY A 23 -22.17 15.51 7.10
C GLY A 23 -21.05 16.36 6.42
N ASN A 24 -21.41 17.11 5.37
CA ASN A 24 -20.58 17.84 4.38
C ASN A 24 -19.64 18.96 4.88
N SER A 25 -18.57 19.28 4.13
CA SER A 25 -18.40 20.63 3.51
C SER A 25 -17.28 20.72 2.45
N LYS A 26 -17.52 21.55 1.42
CA LYS A 26 -16.69 21.84 0.22
C LYS A 26 -15.88 23.13 0.36
N SER A 27 -14.80 23.26 -0.44
CA SER A 27 -14.29 24.46 -1.18
C SER A 27 -12.74 24.48 -1.18
N GLN A 28 -11.96 24.89 -2.17
CA GLN A 28 -12.08 25.46 -3.53
C GLN A 28 -10.65 25.34 -4.13
N MET A 29 -10.47 25.00 -5.42
CA MET A 29 -9.15 24.93 -6.08
C MET A 29 -8.99 26.01 -7.16
N THR A 30 -7.86 26.71 -7.10
CA THR A 30 -7.34 27.62 -8.12
C THR A 30 -6.46 26.86 -9.13
N GLU A 31 -6.59 27.22 -10.40
CA GLU A 31 -5.95 26.59 -11.56
C GLU A 31 -4.41 26.69 -11.53
N LEU A 32 -3.74 25.53 -11.48
CA LEU A 32 -2.34 25.33 -11.84
C LEU A 32 -2.33 24.52 -13.14
N SER A 33 -1.51 24.93 -14.11
CA SER A 33 -1.24 24.22 -15.36
C SER A 33 -1.16 22.71 -15.12
N ALA A 34 -2.12 21.95 -15.67
CA ALA A 34 -2.29 20.54 -15.38
C ALA A 34 -1.09 19.74 -15.91
N VAL A 35 -0.08 19.53 -15.05
CA VAL A 35 0.90 18.46 -15.25
C VAL A 35 0.09 17.18 -15.33
N SER A 36 0.04 16.59 -16.53
CA SER A 36 -0.61 15.29 -16.71
C SER A 36 0.23 14.25 -15.98
N LEU A 37 -0.23 13.85 -14.81
CA LEU A 37 0.39 12.81 -13.99
C LEU A 37 0.27 11.48 -14.72
N THR A 38 1.27 10.64 -14.63
CA THR A 38 1.20 9.24 -15.06
C THR A 38 0.23 8.44 -14.17
N PRO A 39 -0.33 7.30 -14.64
CA PRO A 39 -1.14 6.42 -13.80
C PRO A 39 -0.44 5.98 -12.51
N MET A 40 0.88 5.78 -12.56
CA MET A 40 1.66 5.43 -11.38
C MET A 40 1.72 6.59 -10.37
N GLU A 41 1.93 7.82 -10.83
CA GLU A 41 1.90 9.01 -9.94
C GLU A 41 0.51 9.23 -9.32
N LEU A 42 -0.56 8.96 -10.08
CA LEU A 42 -1.93 8.99 -9.55
C LEU A 42 -2.16 7.90 -8.50
N LEU A 43 -1.66 6.68 -8.72
CA LEU A 43 -1.73 5.60 -7.75
C LEU A 43 -0.96 5.93 -6.47
N LEU A 44 0.28 6.41 -6.59
CA LEU A 44 1.08 6.80 -5.42
C LEU A 44 0.42 7.92 -4.60
N ARG A 45 -0.23 8.88 -5.27
CA ARG A 45 -0.99 9.95 -4.61
C ARG A 45 -2.26 9.48 -3.93
N SER A 46 -2.81 8.32 -4.32
CA SER A 46 -4.02 7.77 -3.69
C SER A 46 -3.73 7.09 -2.35
N TYR A 47 -2.48 6.74 -2.05
CA TYR A 47 -2.12 6.08 -0.79
C TYR A 47 -2.11 7.02 0.41
N LYS A 48 -2.40 6.46 1.59
CA LYS A 48 -2.21 7.19 2.86
C LYS A 48 -0.73 7.51 3.02
N LYS A 49 -0.48 8.72 3.48
CA LYS A 49 0.85 9.21 3.83
C LYS A 49 0.97 9.25 5.34
N TYR A 50 2.06 8.72 5.86
CA TYR A 50 2.32 8.62 7.29
C TYR A 50 3.34 9.69 7.68
N PRO A 51 2.90 10.77 8.35
CA PRO A 51 3.81 11.82 8.79
C PRO A 51 4.70 11.33 9.93
N LEU A 52 5.85 11.98 10.09
CA LEU A 52 6.71 11.79 11.26
C LEU A 52 5.96 12.18 12.54
N LEU A 53 6.11 11.39 13.60
CA LEU A 53 5.52 11.70 14.90
C LEU A 53 6.14 12.96 15.52
N GLU A 54 5.33 13.74 16.24
CA GLU A 54 5.74 15.03 16.84
C GLU A 54 7.03 14.94 17.66
N GLY A 55 7.22 13.84 18.40
CA GLY A 55 8.41 13.62 19.24
C GLY A 55 9.73 13.48 18.49
N TYR A 56 9.71 13.37 17.15
CA TYR A 56 10.91 13.31 16.32
C TYR A 56 11.09 14.53 15.41
N LYS A 57 10.22 15.55 15.54
CA LYS A 57 10.30 16.77 14.73
C LYS A 57 11.26 17.81 15.31
N ASP A 58 11.73 17.65 16.54
CA ASP A 58 12.61 18.63 17.17
C ASP A 58 14.03 18.58 16.59
N LEU A 59 14.68 19.75 16.50
CA LEU A 59 15.99 19.91 15.89
C LEU A 59 17.10 19.09 16.60
N ARG A 60 16.98 18.83 17.91
CA ARG A 60 18.02 18.07 18.63
C ARG A 60 17.96 16.60 18.25
N THR A 61 16.76 16.04 18.20
CA THR A 61 16.53 14.67 17.72
C THR A 61 17.01 14.53 16.28
N ILE A 62 16.59 15.44 15.38
CA ILE A 62 17.02 15.43 13.97
C ILE A 62 18.55 15.47 13.83
N ARG A 63 19.23 16.34 14.59
CA ARG A 63 20.70 16.41 14.60
C ARG A 63 21.35 15.09 15.01
N SER A 64 20.82 14.46 16.05
CA SER A 64 21.33 13.18 16.54
C SER A 64 21.17 12.10 15.47
N GLU A 65 19.97 11.98 14.89
CA GLU A 65 19.70 10.99 13.84
C GLU A 65 20.59 11.21 12.62
N ASN A 66 20.74 12.45 12.14
CA ASN A 66 21.62 12.74 11.01
C ASN A 66 23.06 12.30 11.28
N ARG A 67 23.56 12.51 12.51
CA ARG A 67 24.91 12.09 12.92
C ARG A 67 25.04 10.57 12.98
N ASP A 68 24.05 9.87 13.51
CA ASP A 68 24.03 8.39 13.56
C ASP A 68 24.10 7.77 12.16
N TYR A 69 23.68 8.54 11.15
CA TYR A 69 23.72 8.18 9.75
C TYR A 69 25.01 8.61 9.02
N GLU A 70 25.97 9.28 9.67
CA GLU A 70 27.26 9.61 9.06
C GLU A 70 28.04 8.33 8.69
N GLY A 71 28.46 8.22 7.43
CA GLY A 71 29.19 7.04 6.93
C GLY A 71 28.34 5.76 6.75
N VAL A 72 27.02 5.79 6.99
CA VAL A 72 26.13 4.64 6.74
C VAL A 72 25.83 4.48 5.26
N GLU A 73 26.14 3.35 4.65
CA GLU A 73 25.72 3.06 3.28
C GLU A 73 24.20 2.80 3.22
N LEU A 74 23.53 3.43 2.26
CA LEU A 74 22.11 3.19 1.99
C LEU A 74 21.98 2.30 0.75
N LEU A 75 21.07 1.33 0.81
CA LEU A 75 20.74 0.45 -0.31
C LEU A 75 19.34 0.80 -0.82
N ASN A 76 19.06 0.52 -2.09
CA ASN A 76 17.72 0.70 -2.68
C ASN A 76 17.22 -0.56 -3.40
N ASN A 77 18.01 -1.62 -3.41
CA ASN A 77 17.64 -2.93 -3.94
C ASN A 77 17.65 -3.97 -2.80
N PRO A 78 16.51 -4.62 -2.50
CA PRO A 78 16.43 -5.63 -1.46
C PRO A 78 17.34 -6.84 -1.72
N THR A 79 17.79 -7.07 -2.96
CA THR A 79 18.73 -8.16 -3.27
C THR A 79 20.17 -7.89 -2.84
N ASP A 80 20.49 -6.66 -2.46
CA ASP A 80 21.79 -6.27 -1.89
C ASP A 80 21.83 -6.41 -0.36
N LEU A 81 20.70 -6.76 0.26
CA LEU A 81 20.64 -6.99 1.70
C LEU A 81 21.46 -8.23 2.07
N ILE A 82 22.23 -8.12 3.16
CA ILE A 82 23.04 -9.21 3.70
C ILE A 82 22.14 -10.21 4.42
N SER A 83 22.31 -11.50 4.13
CA SER A 83 21.57 -12.58 4.77
C SER A 83 21.81 -12.61 6.29
N GLY A 84 20.75 -12.85 7.06
CA GLY A 84 20.82 -12.93 8.53
C GLY A 84 20.96 -11.57 9.24
N ARG A 85 20.77 -10.46 8.52
CA ARG A 85 20.79 -9.10 9.08
C ARG A 85 19.46 -8.39 8.84
N ASP A 86 18.99 -7.69 9.87
CA ASP A 86 17.81 -6.83 9.78
C ASP A 86 18.19 -5.44 9.28
N TYR A 87 17.34 -4.94 8.39
CA TYR A 87 17.41 -3.59 7.82
C TYR A 87 16.14 -2.83 8.14
N LEU A 88 16.28 -1.53 8.40
CA LEU A 88 15.18 -0.59 8.30
C LEU A 88 14.85 -0.40 6.82
N TYR A 89 13.58 -0.23 6.49
CA TYR A 89 13.17 0.28 5.18
C TYR A 89 12.22 1.48 5.31
N VAL A 90 12.25 2.35 4.32
CA VAL A 90 11.25 3.42 4.10
C VAL A 90 10.84 3.43 2.63
N ILE A 91 9.57 3.73 2.38
CA ILE A 91 9.04 3.99 1.04
C ILE A 91 8.60 5.44 0.97
N THR A 92 9.25 6.20 0.09
CA THR A 92 9.01 7.63 -0.11
C THR A 92 7.64 7.87 -0.78
N GLU A 93 7.16 9.11 -0.77
CA GLU A 93 5.94 9.49 -1.51
C GLU A 93 6.05 9.28 -3.03
N SER A 94 7.28 9.19 -3.55
CA SER A 94 7.56 8.86 -4.95
C SER A 94 7.62 7.35 -5.23
N GLY A 95 7.38 6.50 -4.23
CA GLY A 95 7.42 5.04 -4.37
C GLY A 95 8.83 4.44 -4.35
N GLN A 96 9.86 5.24 -4.09
CA GLN A 96 11.23 4.72 -3.95
C GLN A 96 11.39 4.05 -2.60
N ILE A 97 12.08 2.90 -2.59
CA ILE A 97 12.42 2.20 -1.36
C ILE A 97 13.90 2.39 -1.02
N TRP A 98 14.17 2.62 0.26
CA TRP A 98 15.52 2.76 0.80
C TRP A 98 15.69 1.88 2.02
N PHE A 99 16.89 1.34 2.17
CA PHE A 99 17.27 0.45 3.26
C PHE A 99 18.52 0.96 3.97
N ALA A 100 18.55 0.77 5.29
CA ALA A 100 19.76 0.90 6.09
C ALA A 100 19.82 -0.23 7.11
N PRO A 101 21.00 -0.70 7.51
CA PRO A 101 21.10 -1.64 8.62
C PRO A 101 20.37 -1.14 9.87
N GLN A 102 19.73 -2.03 10.62
CA GLN A 102 19.09 -1.64 11.87
C GLN A 102 20.08 -1.12 12.91
N TYR A 103 21.31 -1.64 12.89
CA TYR A 103 22.39 -1.26 13.81
C TYR A 103 23.71 -1.01 13.08
N VAL A 104 24.45 0.00 13.55
CA VAL A 104 25.83 0.31 13.15
C VAL A 104 26.67 0.58 14.40
N LYS A 105 27.76 -0.18 14.57
CA LYS A 105 28.68 -0.07 15.73
C LYS A 105 27.98 -0.06 17.10
N GLY A 106 26.90 -0.83 17.24
CA GLY A 106 26.10 -0.91 18.46
C GLY A 106 25.02 0.16 18.61
N ASN A 107 25.02 1.20 17.77
CA ASN A 107 23.97 2.22 17.75
C ASN A 107 22.79 1.74 16.89
N LYS A 108 21.58 1.90 17.40
CA LYS A 108 20.34 1.62 16.67
C LYS A 108 20.03 2.81 15.76
N LEU A 109 19.87 2.53 14.47
CA LEU A 109 19.47 3.56 13.50
C LEU A 109 17.94 3.77 13.51
N THR A 110 17.50 4.87 12.89
CA THR A 110 16.11 5.29 12.88
C THR A 110 15.54 5.51 11.48
N HIS A 111 14.25 5.26 11.30
CA HIS A 111 13.56 5.51 10.02
C HIS A 111 13.57 6.99 9.62
N GLY A 112 13.53 7.90 10.61
CA GLY A 112 13.67 9.34 10.39
C GLY A 112 15.01 9.67 9.75
N GLY A 113 16.11 9.25 10.38
CA GLY A 113 17.46 9.43 9.84
C GLY A 113 17.67 8.76 8.48
N LEU A 114 17.10 7.57 8.26
CA LEU A 114 17.12 6.87 6.97
C LEU A 114 16.52 7.75 5.88
N LEU A 115 15.28 8.21 6.08
CA LEU A 115 14.56 9.01 5.08
C LEU A 115 15.28 10.32 4.79
N ARG A 116 15.75 11.00 5.84
CA ARG A 116 16.48 12.26 5.71
C ARG A 116 17.77 12.10 4.94
N LYS A 117 18.54 11.04 5.21
CA LYS A 117 19.75 10.74 4.44
C LYS A 117 19.42 10.36 2.99
N ALA A 118 18.43 9.51 2.77
CA ALA A 118 18.02 9.07 1.44
C ALA A 118 17.61 10.25 0.54
N LEU A 119 16.86 11.20 1.09
CA LEU A 119 16.37 12.38 0.39
C LEU A 119 17.27 13.61 0.50
N LYS A 120 18.43 13.49 1.17
CA LYS A 120 19.39 14.59 1.41
C LYS A 120 18.75 15.83 2.03
N ILE A 121 17.91 15.63 3.05
CA ILE A 121 17.11 16.69 3.67
C ILE A 121 17.99 17.56 4.59
N PRO A 122 18.09 18.87 4.35
CA PRO A 122 18.84 19.78 5.22
C PRO A 122 18.28 19.80 6.66
N GLU A 123 19.14 19.97 7.66
CA GLU A 123 18.79 19.86 9.08
C GLU A 123 17.64 20.77 9.54
N GLY A 124 17.47 21.95 8.94
CA GLY A 124 16.38 22.88 9.24
C GLY A 124 15.06 22.58 8.55
N GLU A 125 15.03 21.62 7.62
CA GLU A 125 13.85 21.29 6.82
C GLU A 125 13.07 20.13 7.45
N PRO A 126 11.72 20.17 7.38
CA PRO A 126 10.88 19.11 7.91
C PRO A 126 11.11 17.80 7.16
N THR A 127 11.05 16.69 7.90
CA THR A 127 11.05 15.35 7.31
C THR A 127 9.67 15.09 6.66
N PRO A 128 9.60 14.75 5.36
CA PRO A 128 8.35 14.47 4.67
C PRO A 128 7.70 13.18 5.18
N PRO A 129 6.40 12.97 4.91
CA PRO A 129 5.75 11.71 5.22
C PRO A 129 6.28 10.57 4.33
N VAL A 130 5.95 9.34 4.72
CA VAL A 130 6.27 8.11 3.97
C VAL A 130 5.00 7.38 3.57
N LEU A 131 5.07 6.55 2.53
CA LEU A 131 4.00 5.58 2.23
C LEU A 131 4.06 4.37 3.16
N SER A 132 5.26 4.00 3.58
CA SER A 132 5.50 2.90 4.51
C SER A 132 6.89 2.97 5.13
N ALA A 133 7.05 2.38 6.31
CA ALA A 133 8.33 2.19 6.96
C ALA A 133 8.28 0.96 7.88
N GLY A 134 9.37 0.22 7.94
CA GLY A 134 9.38 -1.05 8.68
C GLY A 134 10.75 -1.70 8.81
N LEU A 135 10.76 -2.98 9.18
CA LEU A 135 11.96 -3.82 9.14
C LEU A 135 11.83 -4.84 8.01
N ILE A 136 12.95 -5.15 7.39
CA ILE A 136 13.10 -6.25 6.44
C ILE A 136 14.37 -7.03 6.75
N GLY A 137 14.25 -8.34 6.80
CA GLY A 137 15.35 -9.28 6.91
C GLY A 137 15.38 -10.16 5.66
N ARG A 138 16.58 -10.60 5.29
CA ARG A 138 16.77 -11.56 4.20
C ARG A 138 17.36 -12.85 4.76
N ASP A 139 16.84 -13.96 4.28
CA ASP A 139 17.44 -15.28 4.45
C ASP A 139 17.47 -16.00 3.11
N GLU A 140 18.64 -16.09 2.49
CA GLU A 140 18.84 -16.68 1.16
C GLU A 140 17.92 -16.04 0.09
N ASN A 141 16.85 -16.76 -0.30
CA ASN A 141 15.84 -16.38 -1.29
C ASN A 141 14.52 -15.93 -0.66
N ARG A 142 14.49 -15.75 0.65
CA ARG A 142 13.32 -15.36 1.43
C ARG A 142 13.51 -13.98 2.03
N PHE A 143 12.46 -13.19 2.03
CA PHE A 143 12.40 -11.93 2.75
C PHE A 143 11.32 -11.99 3.81
N PHE A 144 11.63 -11.48 4.98
CA PHE A 144 10.72 -11.34 6.09
C PHE A 144 10.58 -9.85 6.36
N LEU A 145 9.37 -9.35 6.52
CA LEU A 145 9.15 -7.94 6.80
C LEU A 145 8.00 -7.71 7.78
N ASN A 146 8.00 -6.53 8.38
CA ASN A 146 6.90 -6.04 9.20
C ASN A 146 6.71 -4.53 8.99
N LEU A 147 5.55 -4.02 9.37
CA LEU A 147 5.33 -2.60 9.58
C LEU A 147 5.79 -2.20 10.99
N ALA A 148 7.08 -1.98 11.16
CA ALA A 148 7.63 -1.48 12.42
C ALA A 148 8.38 -0.17 12.22
N SER A 149 7.73 0.96 12.51
CA SER A 149 8.40 2.24 12.55
C SER A 149 8.18 2.98 13.86
N GLY A 150 9.24 3.15 14.64
CA GLY A 150 9.29 4.01 15.83
C GLY A 150 8.86 5.46 15.59
N HIS A 151 9.02 5.92 14.35
CA HIS A 151 9.05 7.34 13.96
C HIS A 151 7.83 7.74 13.13
N PHE A 152 7.18 6.77 12.50
CA PHE A 152 5.98 6.87 11.69
C PHE A 152 5.04 5.80 12.22
N ILE A 153 3.78 6.08 12.57
CA ILE A 153 2.86 4.99 12.96
C ILE A 153 2.26 4.42 11.67
N PRO A 154 2.71 3.26 11.15
CA PRO A 154 2.09 2.68 9.96
C PRO A 154 0.84 1.90 10.39
N GLY A 155 -0.20 1.92 9.57
CA GLY A 155 -1.37 1.04 9.72
C GLY A 155 -1.32 -0.11 8.70
N PHE A 156 -2.24 -1.06 8.78
CA PHE A 156 -2.38 -2.18 7.83
C PHE A 156 -2.26 -1.74 6.35
N ASN A 157 -2.80 -0.56 6.02
CA ASN A 157 -2.80 -0.01 4.68
C ASN A 157 -1.40 0.36 4.13
N ALA A 158 -0.38 0.47 4.99
CA ALA A 158 1.00 0.66 4.56
C ALA A 158 1.64 -0.61 3.97
N TYR A 159 1.02 -1.78 4.16
CA TYR A 159 1.48 -3.01 3.51
C TYR A 159 1.30 -2.96 1.99
N PHE A 160 0.24 -2.34 1.47
CA PHE A 160 0.00 -2.26 0.02
C PHE A 160 1.15 -1.61 -0.76
N PRO A 161 1.57 -0.36 -0.47
CA PRO A 161 2.71 0.23 -1.17
C PRO A 161 3.99 -0.58 -0.95
N THR A 162 4.16 -1.21 0.22
CA THR A 162 5.30 -2.10 0.48
C THR A 162 5.33 -3.30 -0.44
N LEU A 163 4.22 -4.02 -0.52
CA LEU A 163 4.13 -5.24 -1.30
C LEU A 163 4.18 -4.96 -2.79
N GLU A 164 3.55 -3.89 -3.24
CA GLU A 164 3.63 -3.45 -4.63
C GLU A 164 5.06 -3.12 -5.03
N THR A 165 5.73 -2.26 -4.26
CA THR A 165 7.13 -1.91 -4.51
C THR A 165 8.01 -3.16 -4.49
N LEU A 166 7.89 -4.02 -3.48
CA LEU A 166 8.70 -5.24 -3.41
C LEU A 166 8.38 -6.23 -4.54
N SER A 167 7.11 -6.44 -4.89
CA SER A 167 6.70 -7.35 -5.97
C SER A 167 7.30 -6.97 -7.32
N SER A 168 7.62 -5.68 -7.53
CA SER A 168 8.27 -5.20 -8.75
C SER A 168 9.79 -5.44 -8.77
N ILE A 169 10.43 -5.64 -7.60
CA ILE A 169 11.89 -5.72 -7.47
C ILE A 169 12.37 -7.15 -7.13
N ILE A 170 11.53 -7.96 -6.48
CA ILE A 170 11.85 -9.34 -6.07
C ILE A 170 10.78 -10.37 -6.48
N PRO A 171 10.31 -10.37 -7.74
CA PRO A 171 9.13 -11.14 -8.18
C PRO A 171 9.25 -12.66 -8.01
N GLU A 172 10.46 -13.22 -8.03
CA GLU A 172 10.70 -14.67 -7.94
C GLU A 172 11.09 -15.15 -6.53
N LYS A 173 11.10 -14.25 -5.55
CA LYS A 173 11.54 -14.55 -4.19
C LYS A 173 10.36 -14.64 -3.24
N GLU A 174 10.49 -15.48 -2.22
CA GLU A 174 9.42 -15.67 -1.26
C GLU A 174 9.41 -14.51 -0.26
N VAL A 175 8.25 -13.91 -0.05
CA VAL A 175 8.09 -12.80 0.88
C VAL A 175 7.08 -13.17 1.94
N TYR A 176 7.46 -12.87 3.18
CA TYR A 176 6.74 -13.23 4.38
C TYR A 176 6.50 -11.97 5.22
N ILE A 177 5.27 -11.78 5.68
CA ILE A 177 4.88 -10.61 6.47
C ILE A 177 4.48 -11.04 7.88
N GLN A 178 4.99 -10.33 8.88
CA GLN A 178 4.47 -10.37 10.24
C GLN A 178 3.38 -9.30 10.42
N PHE A 179 2.10 -9.69 10.38
CA PHE A 179 0.96 -8.76 10.47
C PHE A 179 0.72 -8.22 11.89
N VAL A 180 1.04 -9.00 12.93
CA VAL A 180 0.71 -8.70 14.33
C VAL A 180 1.98 -8.69 15.18
N GLY A 181 2.14 -7.65 16.01
CA GLY A 181 3.21 -7.55 17.00
C GLY A 181 3.89 -6.18 17.00
N HIS A 182 3.89 -5.52 18.15
CA HIS A 182 4.54 -4.22 18.29
C HIS A 182 6.09 -4.31 18.16
N TYR A 183 6.61 -3.62 17.15
CA TYR A 183 7.67 -2.59 17.22
C TYR A 183 9.14 -2.90 17.51
N LYS A 184 9.55 -4.08 18.01
CA LYS A 184 10.96 -4.25 18.42
C LYS A 184 11.79 -5.25 17.62
N SER A 185 11.18 -6.28 17.04
CA SER A 185 11.90 -7.34 16.35
C SER A 185 11.07 -7.93 15.23
N LEU A 186 11.74 -8.26 14.13
CA LEU A 186 11.20 -9.11 13.09
C LEU A 186 11.37 -10.57 13.54
N ASP A 187 10.26 -11.31 13.65
CA ASP A 187 10.28 -12.74 13.98
C ASP A 187 9.77 -13.54 12.78
N ALA A 188 10.69 -14.14 12.03
CA ALA A 188 10.40 -14.94 10.85
C ALA A 188 9.39 -16.09 11.12
N ARG A 189 9.29 -16.58 12.35
CA ARG A 189 8.35 -17.67 12.74
C ARG A 189 6.90 -17.20 12.85
N SER A 190 6.70 -15.88 12.95
CA SER A 190 5.38 -15.25 13.04
C SER A 190 4.95 -14.60 11.72
N CYS A 191 5.64 -14.91 10.62
CA CYS A 191 5.35 -14.35 9.32
C CYS A 191 4.55 -15.31 8.44
N ASP A 192 3.56 -14.75 7.75
CA ASP A 192 2.76 -15.45 6.75
C ASP A 192 3.30 -15.17 5.34
N ARG A 193 3.30 -16.20 4.49
CA ARG A 193 3.74 -16.08 3.10
C ARG A 193 2.76 -15.24 2.29
N ILE A 194 3.29 -14.37 1.45
CA ILE A 194 2.52 -13.54 0.51
C ILE A 194 2.64 -14.09 -0.91
N ASN A 195 1.53 -14.01 -1.63
CA ASN A 195 1.50 -14.26 -3.08
C ASN A 195 1.66 -12.93 -3.84
N PHE A 196 2.82 -12.71 -4.46
CA PHE A 196 3.09 -11.53 -5.28
C PHE A 196 2.30 -11.47 -6.58
N GLN A 197 1.87 -12.60 -7.12
CA GLN A 197 1.05 -12.59 -8.34
C GLN A 197 -0.25 -11.81 -8.11
N GLY A 198 -0.95 -12.07 -7.00
CA GLY A 198 -2.18 -11.34 -6.66
C GLY A 198 -1.94 -9.85 -6.41
N VAL A 199 -0.80 -9.49 -5.81
CA VAL A 199 -0.40 -8.09 -5.60
C VAL A 199 -0.18 -7.38 -6.95
N GLN A 200 0.56 -8.00 -7.87
CA GLN A 200 0.84 -7.46 -9.20
C GLN A 200 -0.44 -7.36 -10.05
N GLU A 201 -1.30 -8.37 -10.01
CA GLU A 201 -2.59 -8.37 -10.73
C GLU A 201 -3.50 -7.24 -10.23
N ASN A 202 -3.58 -7.05 -8.91
CA ASN A 202 -4.36 -5.97 -8.31
C ASN A 202 -3.79 -4.58 -8.66
N GLN A 203 -2.47 -4.41 -8.58
CA GLN A 203 -1.81 -3.16 -8.99
C GLN A 203 -2.05 -2.86 -10.48
N SER A 204 -1.88 -3.87 -11.35
CA SER A 204 -2.12 -3.75 -12.78
C SER A 204 -3.56 -3.34 -13.08
N PHE A 205 -4.54 -3.89 -12.36
CA PHE A 205 -5.94 -3.52 -12.53
C PHE A 205 -6.18 -2.05 -12.17
N ARG A 206 -5.70 -1.60 -11.00
CA ARG A 206 -5.79 -0.19 -10.57
C ARG A 206 -5.14 0.78 -11.56
N LEU A 207 -3.94 0.46 -12.05
CA LEU A 207 -3.25 1.26 -13.08
C LEU A 207 -4.03 1.31 -14.40
N SER A 208 -4.68 0.21 -14.78
CA SER A 208 -5.50 0.15 -16.00
C SER A 208 -6.76 1.00 -15.88
N LEU A 209 -7.42 1.00 -14.71
CA LEU A 209 -8.57 1.88 -14.44
C LEU A 209 -8.16 3.36 -14.49
N LEU A 210 -7.02 3.72 -13.88
CA LEU A 210 -6.50 5.09 -13.93
C LEU A 210 -6.16 5.51 -15.36
N SER A 211 -5.52 4.64 -16.14
CA SER A 211 -5.21 4.89 -17.56
C SER A 211 -6.49 5.10 -18.36
N TYR A 212 -7.52 4.27 -18.14
CA TYR A 212 -8.82 4.42 -18.79
C TYR A 212 -9.46 5.78 -18.50
N ILE A 213 -9.46 6.21 -17.23
CA ILE A 213 -10.03 7.50 -16.80
C ILE A 213 -9.32 8.67 -17.51
N GLN A 214 -8.01 8.59 -17.69
CA GLN A 214 -7.24 9.65 -18.35
C GLN A 214 -7.53 9.72 -19.85
N GLU A 215 -7.47 8.57 -20.53
CA GLU A 215 -7.71 8.46 -21.98
C GLU A 215 -9.15 8.82 -22.38
N ASN A 216 -10.12 8.55 -21.49
CA ASN A 216 -11.55 8.75 -21.75
C ASN A 216 -12.15 9.90 -20.95
N SER A 217 -11.34 10.88 -20.53
CA SER A 217 -11.78 12.01 -19.69
C SER A 217 -13.00 12.78 -20.23
N HIS A 218 -13.26 12.71 -21.53
CA HIS A 218 -14.46 13.27 -22.19
C HIS A 218 -15.77 12.49 -21.90
N LYS A 219 -15.69 11.21 -21.53
CA LYS A 219 -16.83 10.35 -21.16
C LYS A 219 -17.12 10.44 -19.65
N VAL A 220 -17.62 11.59 -19.19
CA VAL A 220 -17.72 11.92 -17.75
C VAL A 220 -18.42 10.86 -16.92
N ALA A 221 -19.66 10.48 -17.26
CA ALA A 221 -20.45 9.51 -16.48
C ALA A 221 -19.80 8.11 -16.40
N LEU A 222 -19.17 7.69 -17.49
CA LEU A 222 -18.46 6.41 -17.56
C LEU A 222 -17.18 6.46 -16.71
N CYS A 223 -16.41 7.54 -16.82
CA CYS A 223 -15.25 7.77 -15.97
C CYS A 223 -15.60 7.85 -14.48
N ASP A 224 -16.76 8.40 -14.12
CA ASP A 224 -17.21 8.45 -12.72
C ASP A 224 -17.48 7.04 -12.17
N SER A 225 -18.11 6.18 -12.98
CA SER A 225 -18.29 4.76 -12.64
C SER A 225 -16.95 4.03 -12.51
N VAL A 226 -15.97 4.33 -13.36
CA VAL A 226 -14.61 3.75 -13.27
C VAL A 226 -13.85 4.27 -12.04
N ARG A 227 -13.97 5.56 -11.70
CA ARG A 227 -13.41 6.13 -10.46
C ARG A 227 -14.00 5.48 -9.22
N LYS A 228 -15.28 5.13 -9.27
CA LYS A 228 -15.99 4.40 -8.21
C LYS A 228 -15.42 3.00 -8.02
N ILE A 229 -15.20 2.26 -9.11
CA ILE A 229 -14.51 0.96 -9.08
C ILE A 229 -13.10 1.11 -8.51
N PHE A 230 -12.32 2.06 -9.03
CA PHE A 230 -10.97 2.33 -8.53
C PHE A 230 -10.98 2.60 -7.03
N SER A 231 -11.87 3.48 -6.56
CA SER A 231 -11.96 3.85 -5.14
C SER A 231 -12.40 2.68 -4.25
N ALA A 232 -13.24 1.77 -4.78
CA ALA A 232 -13.70 0.58 -4.08
C ALA A 232 -12.59 -0.46 -3.86
N ILE A 233 -11.69 -0.61 -4.83
CA ILE A 233 -10.62 -1.61 -4.78
C ILE A 233 -9.30 -1.03 -4.28
N ASN A 234 -9.16 0.31 -4.32
CA ASN A 234 -7.98 1.00 -3.87
C ASN A 234 -8.13 1.34 -2.38
N VAL A 235 -7.42 0.57 -1.55
CA VAL A 235 -7.36 0.84 -0.11
C VAL A 235 -6.46 2.07 0.15
N SER A 236 -7.01 3.27 -0.07
CA SER A 236 -6.40 4.55 0.29
C SER A 236 -6.53 4.75 1.79
N GLY A 237 -5.51 4.39 2.55
CA GLY A 237 -5.61 4.16 4.00
C GLY A 237 -5.96 5.33 4.94
N GLU A 238 -6.65 6.38 4.54
CA GLU A 238 -7.29 7.32 5.46
C GLU A 238 -8.39 6.60 6.24
N ASP A 239 -8.06 6.28 7.49
CA ASP A 239 -8.86 5.77 8.60
C ASP A 239 -9.88 4.66 8.31
N PHE A 240 -9.91 3.67 9.21
CA PHE A 240 -10.98 2.68 9.28
C PHE A 240 -12.23 3.38 9.84
N SER A 241 -12.73 4.38 9.12
CA SER A 241 -13.99 5.06 9.34
C SER A 241 -14.80 4.95 8.05
N ASP A 242 -15.76 4.04 8.13
CA ASP A 242 -16.80 3.74 7.16
C ASP A 242 -16.32 3.20 5.81
N GLU A 243 -16.65 1.92 5.60
CA GLU A 243 -16.94 1.37 4.29
C GLU A 243 -17.68 2.44 3.46
N LYS A 244 -16.97 3.11 2.55
CA LYS A 244 -17.64 3.58 1.35
C LYS A 244 -18.13 2.31 0.66
N THR A 245 -19.35 1.92 0.99
CA THR A 245 -20.08 0.93 0.23
C THR A 245 -20.38 1.60 -1.11
N PHE A 246 -19.58 1.24 -2.10
CA PHE A 246 -19.76 1.70 -3.45
C PHE A 246 -20.89 0.89 -4.05
N THR A 247 -22.11 1.42 -3.99
CA THR A 247 -23.29 0.73 -4.54
C THR A 247 -23.37 0.92 -6.04
N PHE A 248 -23.54 -0.14 -6.82
CA PHE A 248 -23.60 -0.04 -8.28
C PHE A 248 -25.03 -0.32 -8.74
N SER A 249 -25.61 0.61 -9.49
CA SER A 249 -26.88 0.35 -10.18
C SER A 249 -26.67 -0.61 -11.35
N GLN A 250 -27.71 -1.36 -11.70
CA GLN A 250 -27.68 -2.22 -12.89
C GLN A 250 -27.44 -1.39 -14.17
N GLU A 251 -27.95 -0.16 -14.21
CA GLU A 251 -27.73 0.79 -15.30
C GLU A 251 -26.24 1.17 -15.42
N GLU A 252 -25.59 1.55 -14.31
CA GLU A 252 -24.15 1.83 -14.29
C GLU A 252 -23.35 0.62 -14.81
N VAL A 253 -23.67 -0.59 -14.33
CA VAL A 253 -22.99 -1.82 -14.80
C VAL A 253 -23.26 -2.05 -16.29
N ASN A 254 -24.49 -1.92 -16.76
CA ASN A 254 -24.80 -2.09 -18.18
C ASN A 254 -24.03 -1.09 -19.06
N GLU A 255 -23.90 0.17 -18.63
CA GLU A 255 -23.12 1.18 -19.34
C GLU A 255 -21.61 0.85 -19.37
N LEU A 256 -21.05 0.33 -18.26
CA LEU A 256 -19.65 -0.13 -18.22
C LEU A 256 -19.38 -1.23 -19.26
N PHE A 257 -20.36 -2.09 -19.53
CA PHE A 257 -20.24 -3.19 -20.48
C PHE A 257 -20.58 -2.83 -21.94
N LYS A 258 -21.06 -1.61 -22.20
CA LYS A 258 -21.24 -1.09 -23.58
C LYS A 258 -19.93 -0.61 -24.20
N ASP A 259 -18.94 -0.28 -23.39
CA ASP A 259 -17.60 0.08 -23.86
C ASP A 259 -16.74 -1.20 -23.92
N GLU A 260 -16.37 -1.64 -25.13
CA GLU A 260 -15.68 -2.92 -25.35
C GLU A 260 -14.36 -3.02 -24.57
N LYS A 261 -13.54 -1.95 -24.59
CA LYS A 261 -12.25 -1.91 -23.90
C LYS A 261 -12.43 -2.05 -22.39
N LEU A 262 -13.43 -1.36 -21.83
CA LEU A 262 -13.72 -1.44 -20.40
C LEU A 262 -14.33 -2.79 -20.02
N ALA A 263 -15.23 -3.33 -20.84
CA ALA A 263 -15.82 -4.65 -20.63
C ALA A 263 -14.74 -5.74 -20.59
N GLU A 264 -13.78 -5.73 -21.52
CA GLU A 264 -12.65 -6.65 -21.52
C GLU A 264 -11.80 -6.52 -20.25
N LEU A 265 -11.48 -5.28 -19.85
CA LEU A 265 -10.70 -5.02 -18.64
C LEU A 265 -11.40 -5.59 -17.40
N LEU A 266 -12.70 -5.34 -17.24
CA LEU A 266 -13.49 -5.78 -16.09
C LEU A 266 -13.66 -7.31 -16.07
N LYS A 267 -13.88 -7.94 -17.24
CA LYS A 267 -13.96 -9.40 -17.35
C LYS A 267 -12.65 -10.08 -17.00
N LYS A 268 -11.52 -9.53 -17.47
CA LYS A 268 -10.18 -10.04 -17.17
C LYS A 268 -9.88 -10.03 -15.67
N HIS A 269 -10.40 -9.04 -14.95
CA HIS A 269 -10.16 -8.83 -13.51
C HIS A 269 -11.45 -8.99 -12.69
N ALA A 270 -12.35 -9.89 -13.10
CA ALA A 270 -13.68 -10.02 -12.48
C ALA A 270 -13.60 -10.29 -10.98
N SER A 271 -12.70 -11.17 -10.53
CA SER A 271 -12.50 -11.50 -9.11
C SER A 271 -11.97 -10.34 -8.26
N LEU A 272 -11.42 -9.30 -8.90
CA LEU A 272 -10.88 -8.11 -8.24
C LEU A 272 -11.85 -6.92 -8.30
N CYS A 273 -12.97 -7.05 -9.00
CA CYS A 273 -14.01 -6.03 -9.00
C CYS A 273 -14.72 -5.97 -7.63
N PRO A 274 -15.41 -4.87 -7.30
CA PRO A 274 -16.23 -4.80 -6.08
C PRO A 274 -17.28 -5.91 -6.04
N GLU A 275 -17.52 -6.52 -4.87
CA GLU A 275 -18.40 -7.70 -4.71
C GLU A 275 -19.82 -7.48 -5.28
N GLU A 276 -20.39 -6.30 -5.06
CA GLU A 276 -21.70 -5.93 -5.61
C GLU A 276 -21.70 -5.94 -7.14
N MET A 277 -20.62 -5.43 -7.74
CA MET A 277 -20.44 -5.45 -9.19
C MET A 277 -20.25 -6.87 -9.72
N GLN A 278 -19.50 -7.73 -9.00
CA GLN A 278 -19.34 -9.15 -9.35
C GLN A 278 -20.69 -9.88 -9.43
N SER A 279 -21.60 -9.58 -8.50
CA SER A 279 -22.96 -10.13 -8.46
C SER A 279 -23.79 -9.68 -9.67
N LEU A 280 -23.73 -8.38 -10.01
CA LEU A 280 -24.45 -7.81 -11.14
C LEU A 280 -23.89 -8.27 -12.50
N MET A 281 -22.57 -8.48 -12.58
CA MET A 281 -21.91 -9.03 -13.76
C MET A 281 -22.41 -10.44 -14.07
N SER A 282 -22.55 -11.29 -13.05
CA SER A 282 -23.04 -12.67 -13.22
C SER A 282 -24.44 -12.74 -13.86
N ASN A 283 -25.27 -11.71 -13.65
CA ASN A 283 -26.61 -11.61 -14.25
C ASN A 283 -26.59 -11.19 -15.74
N LEU A 284 -25.44 -10.75 -16.28
CA LEU A 284 -25.29 -10.39 -17.69
C LEU A 284 -25.03 -11.60 -18.61
N GLY A 285 -25.12 -12.82 -18.09
CA GLY A 285 -25.13 -14.05 -18.89
C GLY A 285 -23.76 -14.53 -19.37
N GLY A 286 -22.66 -14.05 -18.79
CA GLY A 286 -21.33 -14.60 -19.01
C GLY A 286 -20.96 -15.60 -17.93
N ASP A 287 -20.56 -16.81 -18.31
CA ASP A 287 -19.88 -17.74 -17.41
C ASP A 287 -18.47 -17.16 -17.12
N PHE A 288 -18.35 -16.33 -16.08
CA PHE A 288 -17.13 -15.56 -15.77
C PHE A 288 -16.08 -16.37 -15.00
N GLY A 289 -16.13 -17.70 -15.04
CA GLY A 289 -15.10 -18.56 -14.47
C GLY A 289 -14.96 -18.42 -12.94
N MET A 290 -16.03 -18.08 -12.24
CA MET A 290 -16.06 -18.13 -10.77
C MET A 290 -16.05 -19.59 -10.33
N LYS A 291 -14.86 -20.12 -10.04
CA LYS A 291 -14.72 -21.39 -9.35
C LYS A 291 -15.17 -21.20 -7.90
N THR A 292 -16.19 -21.96 -7.53
CA THR A 292 -16.63 -22.21 -6.16
C THR A 292 -15.56 -22.96 -5.37
#